data_AF-A0A1H7CAI0-F1
#
_entry.id   AF-A0A1H7CAI0-F1
#
_cell.length_a   1.000
_cell.length_b   1.000
_cell.length_c   1.000
_cell.angle_alpha   90.00
_cell.angle_beta   90.00
_cell.angle_gamma   90.00
#
_symmetry.space_group_name_H-M   'P 1'
#
loop_
_entity.id
_entity.type
_entity.pdbx_description
1 polymer ?
#
loop_
_entity_poly.entity_id
_entity_poly.type
_entity_poly.pdbx_seq_one_letter_code
_entity_poly.pdbx_strand_id
1 'polypeptide(L)'
;MNSQTTAKQQARPVNGVDVGALFDTIAAVKQDPGLAEFQFRASNRWIDGGYNRSNILAFHGCREEDSTRTQPFVLDADEPPVLLGQDRGANPVEYVLHALAACLTTTMVYHAAARGIEIRGVESKLQGDLDLRGFLGLDPNVRKGYRSVRVEMLVDSDASPAVLRELAQFSPVYDIVSHSLPVEVVVKTRSSAA
;
A
#
# COMPACT_ATOMS: atom_id res chain seq x y z
N MET A 1 2.98 -0.74 -53.03
CA MET A 1 2.07 0.38 -52.75
C MET A 1 1.36 0.10 -51.44
N ASN A 2 1.69 0.91 -50.43
CA ASN A 2 1.04 1.22 -49.15
C ASN A 2 0.38 0.12 -48.31
N SER A 3 1.16 -0.44 -47.38
CA SER A 3 0.66 -0.94 -46.10
C SER A 3 0.73 0.21 -45.09
N GLN A 4 -0.34 0.99 -44.95
CA GLN A 4 -0.45 1.97 -43.86
C GLN A 4 -0.73 1.22 -42.56
N THR A 5 0.30 1.02 -41.76
CA THR A 5 0.16 0.67 -40.34
C THR A 5 -0.46 1.86 -39.63
N THR A 6 -1.74 1.74 -39.26
CA THR A 6 -2.45 2.74 -38.47
C THR A 6 -1.77 2.88 -37.11
N ALA A 7 -1.02 3.96 -36.90
CA ALA A 7 -0.52 4.31 -35.59
C ALA A 7 -1.73 4.58 -34.67
N LYS A 8 -1.95 3.73 -33.64
CA LYS A 8 -2.90 4.05 -32.57
C LYS A 8 -2.47 5.40 -31.98
N GLN A 9 -3.32 6.43 -32.14
CA GLN A 9 -3.14 7.68 -31.40
C GLN A 9 -3.16 7.35 -29.91
N GLN A 10 -2.02 7.51 -29.23
CA GLN A 10 -1.94 7.40 -27.78
C GLN A 10 -2.83 8.48 -27.17
N ALA A 11 -3.91 8.07 -26.52
CA ALA A 11 -4.74 8.97 -25.73
C ALA A 11 -3.88 9.63 -24.65
N ARG A 12 -4.12 10.92 -24.38
CA ARG A 12 -3.36 11.64 -23.34
C ARG A 12 -3.59 10.99 -21.98
N PRO A 13 -2.54 10.85 -21.14
CA PRO A 13 -2.73 10.34 -19.79
C PRO A 13 -3.65 11.27 -18.99
N VAL A 14 -4.47 10.70 -18.11
CA VAL A 14 -5.32 11.45 -17.17
C VAL A 14 -4.71 11.28 -15.79
N ASN A 15 -4.41 12.39 -15.10
CA ASN A 15 -3.72 12.40 -13.80
C ASN A 15 -2.37 11.65 -13.81
N GLY A 16 -1.69 11.60 -14.96
CA GLY A 16 -0.45 10.83 -15.15
C GLY A 16 -0.65 9.32 -15.36
N VAL A 17 -1.89 8.84 -15.42
CA VAL A 17 -2.24 7.43 -15.68
C VAL A 17 -2.45 7.19 -17.18
N ASP A 18 -1.81 6.14 -17.72
CA ASP A 18 -2.15 5.63 -19.05
C ASP A 18 -3.50 4.90 -19.00
N VAL A 19 -4.56 5.63 -19.28
CA VAL A 19 -5.94 5.13 -19.23
C VAL A 19 -6.17 4.02 -20.27
N GLY A 20 -5.45 4.05 -21.39
CA GLY A 20 -5.50 3.00 -22.41
C GLY A 20 -4.97 1.68 -21.86
N ALA A 21 -3.76 1.69 -21.31
CA ALA A 21 -3.15 0.52 -20.69
C ALA A 21 -3.96 -0.02 -19.49
N LEU A 22 -4.59 0.87 -18.71
CA LEU A 22 -5.48 0.50 -17.63
C LEU A 22 -6.70 -0.28 -18.14
N PHE A 23 -7.38 0.20 -19.18
CA PHE A 23 -8.52 -0.52 -19.77
C PHE A 23 -8.11 -1.81 -20.46
N ASP A 24 -6.93 -1.86 -21.09
CA ASP A 24 -6.37 -3.08 -21.65
C ASP A 24 -6.15 -4.14 -20.55
N THR A 25 -5.65 -3.73 -19.38
CA THR A 25 -5.49 -4.61 -18.21
C THR A 25 -6.84 -5.10 -17.68
N ILE A 26 -7.83 -4.21 -17.58
CA ILE A 26 -9.21 -4.59 -17.17
C ILE A 26 -9.80 -5.61 -18.15
N ALA A 27 -9.61 -5.40 -19.46
CA ALA A 27 -10.10 -6.33 -20.48
C ALA A 27 -9.39 -7.68 -20.39
N ALA A 28 -8.08 -7.70 -20.20
CA ALA A 28 -7.30 -8.92 -20.02
C ALA A 28 -7.77 -9.72 -18.80
N VAL A 29 -7.96 -9.07 -17.65
CA VAL A 29 -8.47 -9.71 -16.43
C VAL A 29 -9.92 -10.20 -16.60
N LYS A 30 -10.78 -9.48 -17.33
CA LYS A 30 -12.14 -9.96 -17.63
C LYS A 30 -12.13 -11.21 -18.50
N GLN A 31 -11.16 -11.33 -19.41
CA GLN A 31 -11.01 -12.48 -20.29
C GLN A 31 -10.37 -13.67 -19.56
N ASP A 32 -9.36 -13.42 -18.73
CA ASP A 32 -8.70 -14.39 -17.88
C ASP A 32 -8.57 -13.86 -16.44
N PRO A 33 -9.54 -14.16 -15.56
CA PRO A 33 -9.53 -13.71 -14.18
C PRO A 33 -8.28 -14.15 -13.38
N GLY A 34 -7.62 -15.23 -13.78
CA GLY A 34 -6.40 -15.69 -13.11
C GLY A 34 -5.21 -14.74 -13.28
N LEU A 35 -5.26 -13.80 -14.24
CA LEU A 35 -4.28 -12.72 -14.36
C LEU A 35 -4.33 -11.73 -13.19
N ALA A 36 -5.46 -11.68 -12.46
CA ALA A 36 -5.65 -10.77 -11.33
C ALA A 36 -5.06 -11.32 -10.00
N GLU A 37 -4.52 -12.54 -9.99
CA GLU A 37 -3.93 -13.13 -8.80
C GLU A 37 -2.51 -12.61 -8.58
N PHE A 38 -2.31 -11.92 -7.45
CA PHE A 38 -1.02 -11.37 -7.05
C PHE A 38 -0.61 -11.89 -5.67
N GLN A 39 0.68 -12.17 -5.52
CA GLN A 39 1.34 -12.42 -4.25
C GLN A 39 2.47 -11.42 -4.06
N PHE A 40 2.30 -10.49 -3.11
CA PHE A 40 3.35 -9.55 -2.72
C PHE A 40 4.18 -10.12 -1.58
N ARG A 41 5.48 -9.81 -1.57
CA ARG A 41 6.43 -10.36 -0.60
C ARG A 41 7.32 -9.27 -0.01
N ALA A 42 7.66 -9.45 1.26
CA ALA A 42 8.67 -8.69 1.96
C ALA A 42 9.51 -9.65 2.81
N SER A 43 10.78 -9.30 3.02
CA SER A 43 11.64 -9.97 4.01
C SER A 43 12.13 -8.93 5.00
N ASN A 44 12.37 -9.34 6.24
CA ASN A 44 12.87 -8.45 7.29
C ASN A 44 14.01 -9.11 8.05
N ARG A 45 14.98 -8.30 8.50
CA ARG A 45 16.00 -8.71 9.46
C ARG A 45 16.03 -7.75 10.64
N TRP A 46 16.12 -8.31 11.83
CA TRP A 46 16.52 -7.56 13.02
C TRP A 46 17.99 -7.14 12.92
N ILE A 47 18.30 -5.98 13.50
CA ILE A 47 19.67 -5.44 13.54
C ILE A 47 20.07 -5.22 15.00
N ASP A 48 19.39 -4.34 15.72
CA ASP A 48 19.68 -4.04 17.13
C ASP A 48 18.55 -3.25 17.80
N GLY A 49 18.22 -3.54 19.06
CA GLY A 49 17.10 -2.91 19.77
C GLY A 49 15.80 -3.00 18.96
N GLY A 50 15.07 -1.89 18.84
CA GLY A 50 13.89 -1.76 17.97
C GLY A 50 14.22 -1.71 16.47
N TYR A 51 15.49 -1.53 16.10
CA TYR A 51 15.89 -1.32 14.72
C TYR A 51 15.96 -2.62 13.91
N ASN A 52 15.28 -2.59 12.78
CA ASN A 52 15.19 -3.67 11.84
C ASN A 52 15.03 -3.12 10.41
N ARG A 53 15.32 -3.97 9.42
CA ARG A 53 15.33 -3.58 8.00
C ARG A 53 14.55 -4.55 7.15
N SER A 54 13.60 -4.01 6.40
CA SER A 54 12.80 -4.71 5.41
C SER A 54 13.36 -4.53 4.00
N ASN A 55 13.26 -5.57 3.18
CA ASN A 55 13.47 -5.52 1.74
C ASN A 55 12.20 -5.95 1.01
N ILE A 56 11.75 -5.15 0.03
CA ILE A 56 10.64 -5.46 -0.87
C ILE A 56 11.20 -5.54 -2.29
N LEU A 57 11.05 -6.69 -2.92
CA LEU A 57 11.56 -6.94 -4.27
C LEU A 57 10.56 -7.77 -5.07
N ALA A 58 10.58 -9.08 -4.87
CA ALA A 58 9.83 -10.05 -5.65
C ALA A 58 8.34 -10.00 -5.36
N PHE A 59 7.54 -10.19 -6.41
CA PHE A 59 6.12 -10.50 -6.33
C PHE A 59 5.78 -11.49 -7.45
N HIS A 60 4.72 -12.25 -7.26
CA HIS A 60 4.10 -13.02 -8.34
C HIS A 60 2.86 -12.28 -8.79
N GLY A 61 2.62 -12.19 -10.10
CA GLY A 61 1.49 -11.50 -10.68
C GLY A 61 1.35 -11.87 -12.15
N CYS A 62 0.16 -11.73 -12.72
CA CYS A 62 -0.07 -12.08 -14.14
C CYS A 62 0.38 -13.51 -14.50
N ARG A 63 0.29 -14.46 -13.54
CA ARG A 63 0.71 -15.88 -13.65
C ARG A 63 2.23 -16.11 -13.74
N GLU A 64 3.06 -15.13 -13.41
CA GLU A 64 4.52 -15.28 -13.43
C GLU A 64 5.21 -14.59 -12.25
N GLU A 65 6.46 -15.00 -11.99
CA GLU A 65 7.35 -14.27 -11.07
C GLU A 65 7.87 -12.99 -11.72
N ASP A 66 7.75 -11.87 -11.02
CA ASP A 66 8.32 -10.62 -11.51
C ASP A 66 9.84 -10.71 -11.58
N SER A 67 10.36 -10.36 -12.75
CA SER A 67 11.80 -10.23 -13.01
C SER A 67 12.19 -8.79 -13.38
N THR A 68 11.23 -7.86 -13.40
CA THR A 68 11.48 -6.48 -13.84
C THR A 68 12.16 -5.64 -12.76
N ARG A 69 11.96 -5.95 -11.48
CA ARG A 69 12.66 -5.30 -10.36
C ARG A 69 14.03 -5.93 -10.14
N THR A 70 15.08 -5.13 -10.31
CA THR A 70 16.47 -5.59 -10.15
C THR A 70 17.11 -5.18 -8.82
N GLN A 71 16.49 -4.27 -8.07
CA GLN A 71 16.99 -3.78 -6.78
C GLN A 71 15.85 -3.70 -5.76
N PRO A 72 16.08 -4.04 -4.48
CA PRO A 72 15.04 -3.98 -3.47
C PRO A 72 14.76 -2.55 -3.04
N PHE A 73 13.50 -2.26 -2.72
CA PHE A 73 13.17 -1.15 -1.85
C PHE A 73 13.55 -1.53 -0.42
N VAL A 74 14.39 -0.70 0.20
CA VAL A 74 14.90 -0.92 1.56
C VAL A 74 14.20 0.05 2.49
N LEU A 75 13.58 -0.48 3.55
CA LEU A 75 12.89 0.31 4.55
C LEU A 75 13.47 -0.02 5.93
N ASP A 76 13.90 1.00 6.63
CA ASP A 76 14.38 0.94 8.00
C ASP A 76 13.24 1.29 8.94
N ALA A 77 13.04 0.47 9.97
CA ALA A 77 12.08 0.75 11.03
C ALA A 77 12.80 0.75 12.37
N ASP A 78 12.52 1.77 13.19
CA ASP A 78 13.02 1.90 14.56
C ASP A 78 11.93 2.56 15.41
N GLU A 79 12.20 2.80 16.68
CA GLU A 79 11.28 3.52 17.56
C GLU A 79 11.82 4.92 17.91
N PRO A 80 10.94 5.86 18.32
CA PRO A 80 11.40 7.10 18.93
C PRO A 80 12.03 6.83 20.31
N PRO A 81 12.82 7.78 20.88
CA PRO A 81 13.48 7.60 22.16
C PRO A 81 12.53 7.24 23.32
N VAL A 82 11.31 7.79 23.33
CA VAL A 82 10.29 7.47 24.33
C VAL A 82 9.83 6.01 24.28
N LEU A 83 10.03 5.34 23.14
CA LEU A 83 9.78 3.91 22.90
C LEU A 83 11.09 3.13 22.73
N LEU A 84 12.19 3.62 23.31
CA LEU A 84 13.48 2.93 23.42
C LEU A 84 14.27 2.75 22.11
N GLY A 85 13.92 3.49 21.06
CA GLY A 85 14.69 3.51 19.82
C GLY A 85 15.55 4.77 19.66
N GLN A 86 16.09 4.98 18.46
CA GLN A 86 17.03 6.05 18.14
C GLN A 86 16.63 6.86 16.90
N ASP A 87 15.35 6.83 16.50
CA ASP A 87 14.83 7.51 15.30
C ASP A 87 15.59 7.14 14.01
N ARG A 88 16.06 5.89 13.88
CA ARG A 88 16.76 5.41 12.66
C ARG A 88 15.82 5.11 11.48
N GLY A 89 14.52 5.14 11.73
CA GLY A 89 13.44 4.97 10.78
C GLY A 89 12.10 5.24 11.47
N ALA A 90 11.04 5.46 10.69
CA ALA A 90 9.70 5.56 11.26
C ALA A 90 9.32 4.25 11.96
N ASN A 91 8.45 4.32 12.96
CA ASN A 91 8.03 3.11 13.65
C ASN A 91 7.03 2.28 12.81
N PRO A 92 6.85 0.99 13.14
CA PRO A 92 5.98 0.12 12.35
C PRO A 92 4.53 0.59 12.23
N VAL A 93 3.98 1.24 13.26
CA VAL A 93 2.59 1.72 13.22
C VAL A 93 2.43 3.03 12.43
N GLU A 94 3.48 3.85 12.32
CA GLU A 94 3.56 4.98 11.39
C GLU A 94 3.64 4.48 9.94
N TYR A 95 4.36 3.38 9.68
CA TYR A 95 4.38 2.74 8.36
C TYR A 95 3.00 2.25 7.91
N VAL A 96 2.13 1.82 8.84
CA VAL A 96 0.73 1.49 8.53
C VAL A 96 -0.04 2.74 8.06
N LEU A 97 0.15 3.88 8.72
CA LEU A 97 -0.47 5.15 8.29
C LEU A 97 0.07 5.60 6.92
N HIS A 98 1.38 5.48 6.70
CA HIS A 98 2.00 5.75 5.41
C HIS A 98 1.40 4.89 4.28
N ALA A 99 1.31 3.57 4.50
CA ALA A 99 0.74 2.64 3.52
C ALA A 99 -0.72 2.96 3.22
N LEU A 100 -1.51 3.31 4.26
CA LEU A 100 -2.91 3.70 4.10
C LEU A 100 -3.04 5.00 3.29
N ALA A 101 -2.27 6.03 3.60
CA ALA A 101 -2.26 7.31 2.90
C ALA A 101 -1.91 7.13 1.42
N ALA A 102 -0.84 6.39 1.14
CA ALA A 102 -0.38 6.09 -0.21
C ALA A 102 -1.47 5.35 -1.01
N CYS A 103 -2.04 4.30 -0.41
CA CYS A 103 -3.02 3.48 -1.11
C CYS A 103 -4.33 4.23 -1.38
N LEU A 104 -4.87 4.97 -0.41
CA LEU A 104 -6.07 5.81 -0.63
C LEU A 104 -5.85 6.81 -1.76
N THR A 105 -4.69 7.45 -1.80
CA THR A 105 -4.32 8.41 -2.84
C THR A 105 -4.21 7.75 -4.21
N THR A 106 -3.41 6.68 -4.33
CA THR A 106 -3.23 5.94 -5.59
C THR A 106 -4.55 5.43 -6.14
N THR A 107 -5.36 4.80 -5.29
CA THR A 107 -6.65 4.25 -5.71
C THR A 107 -7.60 5.36 -6.19
N MET A 108 -7.73 6.46 -5.44
CA MET A 108 -8.56 7.59 -5.87
C MET A 108 -8.12 8.12 -7.25
N VAL A 109 -6.82 8.31 -7.46
CA VAL A 109 -6.27 8.81 -8.73
C VAL A 109 -6.53 7.85 -9.89
N TYR A 110 -6.34 6.54 -9.69
CA TYR A 110 -6.54 5.53 -10.73
C TYR A 110 -8.02 5.43 -11.14
N HIS A 111 -8.92 5.39 -10.16
CA HIS A 111 -10.36 5.33 -10.44
C HIS A 111 -10.89 6.65 -11.00
N ALA A 112 -10.36 7.80 -10.57
CA ALA A 112 -10.68 9.10 -11.16
C ALA A 112 -10.24 9.16 -12.64
N ALA A 113 -9.02 8.73 -12.94
CA ALA A 113 -8.49 8.69 -14.31
C ALA A 113 -9.34 7.79 -15.22
N ALA A 114 -9.73 6.60 -14.75
CA ALA A 114 -10.62 5.69 -15.48
C ALA A 114 -12.01 6.30 -15.76
N ARG A 115 -12.47 7.22 -14.91
CA ARG A 115 -13.75 7.95 -15.06
C ARG A 115 -13.58 9.30 -15.79
N GLY A 116 -12.38 9.65 -16.24
CA GLY A 116 -12.10 10.94 -16.88
C GLY A 116 -12.15 12.15 -15.94
N ILE A 117 -12.07 11.92 -14.62
CA ILE A 117 -12.06 12.96 -13.61
C ILE A 117 -10.64 13.47 -13.41
N GLU A 118 -10.43 14.76 -13.65
CA GLU A 118 -9.14 15.42 -13.42
C GLU A 118 -8.90 15.70 -11.94
N ILE A 119 -7.70 15.39 -11.47
CA ILE A 119 -7.19 15.71 -10.14
C ILE A 119 -5.92 16.53 -10.32
N ARG A 120 -5.97 17.78 -9.86
CA ARG A 120 -4.86 18.75 -9.96
C ARG A 120 -3.90 18.66 -8.77
N GLY A 121 -4.38 18.17 -7.62
CA GLY A 121 -3.57 17.96 -6.42
C GLY A 121 -4.29 17.15 -5.35
N VAL A 122 -3.52 16.39 -4.55
CA VAL A 122 -4.01 15.62 -3.40
C VAL A 122 -3.03 15.76 -2.25
N GLU A 123 -3.53 16.14 -1.09
CA GLU A 123 -2.81 16.10 0.18
C GLU A 123 -3.63 15.33 1.22
N SER A 124 -2.97 14.68 2.18
CA SER A 124 -3.68 13.99 3.25
C SER A 124 -2.97 14.07 4.59
N LYS A 125 -3.76 14.06 5.67
CA LYS A 125 -3.31 13.98 7.06
C LYS A 125 -3.98 12.78 7.72
N LEU A 126 -3.18 11.99 8.43
CA LEU A 126 -3.64 10.78 9.08
C LEU A 126 -3.26 10.78 10.56
N GLN A 127 -4.16 10.31 11.40
CA GLN A 127 -3.94 10.15 12.83
C GLN A 127 -4.49 8.80 13.28
N GLY A 128 -3.69 8.03 14.00
CA GLY A 128 -4.11 6.78 14.63
C GLY A 128 -3.93 6.85 16.13
N ASP A 129 -4.95 6.43 16.89
CA ASP A 129 -4.84 6.37 18.35
C ASP A 129 -4.52 4.97 18.83
N LEU A 130 -3.46 4.83 19.62
CA LEU A 130 -3.01 3.58 20.19
C LEU A 130 -2.89 3.72 21.71
N ASP A 131 -3.21 2.67 22.44
CA ASP A 131 -2.99 2.59 23.89
C ASP A 131 -1.94 1.53 24.19
N LEU A 132 -0.80 1.99 24.70
CA LEU A 132 0.37 1.15 24.93
C LEU A 132 0.12 0.05 25.96
N ARG A 133 -0.92 0.15 26.82
CA ARG A 133 -1.26 -0.93 27.77
C ARG A 133 -1.54 -2.25 27.08
N GLY A 134 -2.12 -2.23 25.87
CA GLY A 134 -2.35 -3.44 25.08
C GLY A 134 -1.03 -4.05 24.61
N PHE A 135 -0.16 -3.24 24.00
CA PHE A 135 1.17 -3.67 23.54
C PHE A 135 2.05 -4.18 24.69
N LEU A 136 2.08 -3.46 25.82
CA LEU A 136 2.87 -3.78 27.01
C LEU A 136 2.29 -4.95 27.84
N GLY A 137 1.15 -5.51 27.44
CA GLY A 137 0.52 -6.62 28.16
C GLY A 137 -0.05 -6.26 29.53
N LEU A 138 -0.32 -4.98 29.77
CA LEU A 138 -0.82 -4.47 31.06
C LEU A 138 -2.35 -4.59 31.20
N ASP A 139 -3.07 -4.64 30.09
CA ASP A 139 -4.53 -4.80 30.07
C ASP A 139 -4.97 -5.70 28.89
N PRO A 140 -5.50 -6.90 29.16
CA PRO A 140 -5.92 -7.83 28.11
C PRO A 140 -7.16 -7.36 27.33
N ASN A 141 -7.92 -6.38 27.85
CA ASN A 141 -9.10 -5.83 27.19
C ASN A 141 -8.74 -4.67 26.23
N VAL A 142 -7.49 -4.21 26.24
CA VAL A 142 -7.02 -3.14 25.36
C VAL A 142 -6.44 -3.73 24.08
N ARG A 143 -6.99 -3.31 22.92
CA ARG A 143 -6.43 -3.64 21.60
C ARG A 143 -4.98 -3.18 21.50
N LYS A 144 -4.12 -4.05 20.96
CA LYS A 144 -2.68 -3.80 20.76
C LYS A 144 -2.38 -2.79 19.66
N GLY A 145 -3.18 -2.77 18.59
CA GLY A 145 -3.05 -1.83 17.47
C GLY A 145 -3.95 -0.60 17.61
N TYR A 146 -4.09 0.17 16.53
CA TYR A 146 -4.94 1.35 16.50
C TYR A 146 -6.40 1.04 16.87
N ARG A 147 -6.99 1.93 17.69
CA ARG A 147 -8.42 1.93 18.03
C ARG A 147 -9.26 2.56 16.93
N SER A 148 -8.74 3.65 16.39
CA SER A 148 -9.33 4.37 15.27
C SER A 148 -8.22 5.05 14.47
N VAL A 149 -8.45 5.18 13.18
CA VAL A 149 -7.63 6.00 12.28
C VAL A 149 -8.55 7.03 11.63
N ARG A 150 -8.14 8.30 11.66
CA ARG A 150 -8.83 9.40 10.99
C ARG A 150 -7.99 9.86 9.81
N VAL A 151 -8.63 10.04 8.67
CA VAL A 151 -8.00 10.52 7.43
C VAL A 151 -8.72 11.77 6.97
N GLU A 152 -7.96 12.83 6.75
CA GLU A 152 -8.41 14.06 6.09
C GLU A 152 -7.69 14.17 4.76
N MET A 153 -8.43 14.30 3.65
CA MET A 153 -7.87 14.47 2.31
C MET A 153 -8.34 15.80 1.74
N LEU A 154 -7.40 16.62 1.28
CA LEU A 154 -7.65 17.84 0.52
C LEU A 154 -7.36 17.53 -0.95
N VAL A 155 -8.37 17.68 -1.81
CA VAL A 155 -8.28 17.33 -3.23
C VAL A 155 -8.70 18.52 -4.08
N ASP A 156 -7.83 18.93 -5.00
CA ASP A 156 -8.15 19.92 -6.02
C ASP A 156 -8.71 19.20 -7.26
N SER A 157 -10.03 19.24 -7.41
CA SER A 157 -10.78 18.64 -8.51
C SER A 157 -12.16 19.29 -8.62
N ASP A 158 -12.78 19.22 -9.80
CA ASP A 158 -14.16 19.69 -10.00
C ASP A 158 -15.20 18.62 -9.59
N ALA A 159 -14.75 17.40 -9.26
CA ALA A 159 -15.60 16.36 -8.73
C ALA A 159 -15.99 16.62 -7.27
N SER A 160 -17.19 16.19 -6.88
CA SER A 160 -17.65 16.35 -5.50
C SER A 160 -16.81 15.51 -4.51
N PRO A 161 -16.66 15.97 -3.24
CA PRO A 161 -15.97 15.20 -2.21
C PRO A 161 -16.55 13.79 -1.98
N ALA A 162 -17.86 13.63 -2.14
CA ALA A 162 -18.53 12.33 -1.99
C ALA A 162 -18.05 11.32 -3.05
N VAL A 163 -17.95 11.77 -4.31
CA VAL A 163 -17.40 10.94 -5.40
C VAL A 163 -15.95 10.60 -5.12
N LEU A 164 -15.11 11.57 -4.79
CA LEU A 164 -13.69 11.34 -4.52
C LEU A 164 -13.46 10.36 -3.36
N ARG A 165 -14.26 10.46 -2.29
CA ARG A 165 -14.25 9.53 -1.17
C ARG A 165 -14.60 8.11 -1.60
N GLU A 166 -15.65 7.93 -2.41
CA GLU A 166 -16.03 6.62 -2.96
C GLU A 166 -14.86 6.01 -3.74
N LEU A 167 -14.20 6.79 -4.58
CA LEU A 167 -13.03 6.34 -5.36
C LEU A 167 -11.87 5.92 -4.44
N ALA A 168 -11.58 6.68 -3.39
CA ALA A 168 -10.51 6.35 -2.45
C ALA A 168 -10.79 5.04 -1.68
N GLN A 169 -12.06 4.76 -1.36
CA GLN A 169 -12.46 3.58 -0.57
C GLN A 169 -12.35 2.24 -1.32
N PHE A 170 -12.03 2.23 -2.61
CA PHE A 170 -11.61 1.02 -3.32
C PHE A 170 -10.22 0.51 -2.89
N SER A 171 -9.55 1.21 -1.96
CA SER A 171 -8.18 0.94 -1.53
C SER A 171 -8.05 -0.42 -0.82
N PRO A 172 -7.15 -1.31 -1.29
CA PRO A 172 -6.86 -2.57 -0.59
C PRO A 172 -6.30 -2.37 0.82
N VAL A 173 -5.50 -1.33 1.06
CA VAL A 173 -4.95 -1.07 2.41
C VAL A 173 -6.03 -0.50 3.33
N TYR A 174 -6.98 0.29 2.81
CA TYR A 174 -8.15 0.69 3.58
C TYR A 174 -8.96 -0.52 4.05
N ASP A 175 -9.17 -1.51 3.17
CA ASP A 175 -9.80 -2.78 3.53
C ASP A 175 -9.01 -3.53 4.63
N ILE A 176 -7.70 -3.73 4.45
CA ILE A 176 -6.82 -4.40 5.42
C ILE A 176 -6.85 -3.73 6.81
N VAL A 177 -6.88 -2.40 6.87
CA VAL A 177 -6.87 -1.65 8.14
C VAL A 177 -8.25 -1.63 8.80
N SER A 178 -9.33 -1.60 8.01
CA SER A 178 -10.70 -1.50 8.52
C SER A 178 -11.32 -2.86 8.88
N HIS A 179 -10.77 -3.96 8.38
CA HIS A 179 -11.25 -5.32 8.65
C HIS A 179 -10.16 -6.20 9.29
N SER A 180 -10.60 -7.21 10.05
CA SER A 180 -9.69 -8.23 10.55
C SER A 180 -9.49 -9.32 9.50
N LEU A 181 -8.23 -9.64 9.21
CA LEU A 181 -7.82 -10.75 8.35
C LEU A 181 -6.98 -11.76 9.13
N PRO A 182 -7.00 -13.06 8.77
CA PRO A 182 -6.14 -14.05 9.40
C PRO A 182 -4.67 -13.78 9.10
N VAL A 183 -3.83 -13.82 10.14
CA VAL A 183 -2.38 -13.76 10.03
C VAL A 183 -1.80 -14.95 10.78
N GLU A 184 -1.14 -15.86 10.06
CA GLU A 184 -0.48 -17.02 10.64
C GLU A 184 0.98 -16.67 10.98
N VAL A 185 1.39 -16.98 12.21
CA VAL A 185 2.76 -16.73 12.68
C VAL A 185 3.40 -18.05 13.07
N VAL A 186 4.49 -18.41 12.37
CA VAL A 186 5.29 -19.59 12.67
C VAL A 186 6.68 -19.15 13.14
N VAL A 187 7.06 -19.57 14.35
CA VAL A 187 8.38 -19.29 14.93
C VAL A 187 9.24 -20.55 14.89
N LYS A 188 10.46 -20.44 14.34
CA LYS A 188 11.46 -21.51 14.33
C LYS A 188 12.70 -21.05 15.08
N THR A 189 13.20 -21.85 16.00
CA THR A 189 14.44 -21.57 16.74
C THR A 189 15.60 -22.38 16.16
N ARG A 190 16.78 -21.77 16.04
CA ARG A 190 18.02 -22.51 15.81
C ARG A 190 18.67 -22.73 17.18
N SER A 191 18.77 -23.98 17.61
CA SER A 191 19.61 -24.32 18.76
C SER A 191 21.06 -24.32 18.31
N SER A 192 21.94 -23.58 18.99
CA SER A 192 23.36 -23.89 18.94
C SER A 192 23.56 -25.17 19.75
N ALA A 193 24.05 -26.24 19.12
CA ALA A 193 24.58 -27.36 19.88
C ALA A 193 25.62 -26.82 20.88
N ALA A 194 25.44 -27.19 22.15
CA ALA A 194 26.33 -26.81 23.25
C ALA A 194 27.74 -27.37 23.06
#